data_AF-A0A1M5FLC8-F1
#
_entry.id   AF-A0A1M5FLC8-F1
#
_cell.length_a   1.000
_cell.length_b   1.000
_cell.length_c   1.000
_cell.angle_alpha   90.00
_cell.angle_beta   90.00
_cell.angle_gamma   90.00
#
_symmetry.space_group_name_H-M   'P 1'
#
loop_
_entity.id
_entity.type
_entity.pdbx_description
1 polymer ?
#
loop_
_entity_poly.entity_id
_entity_poly.type
_entity_poly.pdbx_seq_one_letter_code
_entity_poly.pdbx_strand_id
1 'polypeptide(L)' 'MNKIKQALGVLWVILAIAATYFCVFEFGLPKLLSDQQDDLVFGIIILFILTPLIVLGLGTFGYFAVIGEYNNKKK' A
#
# COMPACT_ATOMS: atom_id res chain seq x y z
N MET A 1 -23.99 9.97 1.69
CA MET A 1 -22.65 10.33 1.17
C MET A 1 -21.50 10.00 2.12
N ASN A 2 -21.73 9.95 3.44
CA ASN A 2 -20.68 9.64 4.43
C ASN A 2 -20.25 8.15 4.42
N LYS A 3 -21.22 7.23 4.33
CA LYS A 3 -20.95 5.78 4.29
C LYS A 3 -20.22 5.31 3.02
N ILE A 4 -20.46 5.98 1.88
CA ILE A 4 -19.79 5.65 0.60
C ILE A 4 -18.30 6.00 0.69
N LYS A 5 -17.95 7.18 1.22
CA LYS A 5 -16.55 7.59 1.42
C LYS A 5 -15.83 6.69 2.42
N GLN A 6 -16.53 6.25 3.47
CA GLN A 6 -15.98 5.33 4.47
C GLN A 6 -15.79 3.92 3.89
N ALA A 7 -16.75 3.43 3.09
CA ALA A 7 -16.63 2.15 2.37
C ALA A 7 -15.49 2.17 1.34
N LEU A 8 -15.30 3.29 0.64
CA LEU A 8 -14.12 3.51 -0.22
C LEU A 8 -12.84 3.44 0.61
N GLY A 9 -12.79 4.05 1.79
CA GLY A 9 -11.64 3.95 2.72
C GLY A 9 -11.30 2.52 3.11
N VAL A 10 -12.30 1.70 3.46
CA VAL A 10 -12.11 0.27 3.75
C VAL A 10 -11.54 -0.46 2.52
N LEU A 11 -12.06 -0.17 1.33
CA LEU A 11 -11.55 -0.74 0.08
C LEU A 11 -10.09 -0.37 -0.17
N TRP A 12 -9.67 0.86 0.16
CA TRP A 12 -8.27 1.28 0.07
C TRP A 12 -7.35 0.58 1.08
N VAL A 13 -7.82 0.29 2.29
CA VAL A 13 -7.05 -0.52 3.26
C VAL A 13 -6.90 -1.96 2.76
N ILE A 14 -7.95 -2.58 2.22
CA ILE A 14 -7.89 -3.93 1.66
C ILE A 14 -6.92 -3.97 0.48
N LEU A 15 -6.95 -2.95 -0.40
CA LEU A 15 -5.99 -2.82 -1.49
C LEU A 15 -4.56 -2.60 -0.99
N ALA A 16 -4.34 -1.87 0.11
CA ALA A 16 -3.02 -1.71 0.72
C ALA A 16 -2.45 -3.06 1.19
N ILE A 17 -3.27 -3.88 1.83
CA ILE A 17 -2.88 -5.22 2.29
C ILE A 17 -2.58 -6.13 1.10
N ALA A 18 -3.43 -6.13 0.07
CA ALA A 18 -3.21 -6.89 -1.16
C ALA A 18 -1.93 -6.44 -1.89
N ALA A 19 -1.69 -5.13 -1.99
CA ALA A 19 -0.48 -4.57 -2.59
C ALA A 19 0.78 -4.93 -1.80
N THR A 20 0.70 -4.96 -0.46
CA THR A 20 1.80 -5.44 0.41
C THR A 20 2.17 -6.86 0.05
N TYR A 21 1.16 -7.76 0.01
CA TYR A 21 1.38 -9.16 -0.31
C TYR A 21 2.03 -9.32 -1.69
N PHE A 22 1.49 -8.64 -2.70
CA PHE A 22 2.00 -8.72 -4.07
C PHE A 22 3.42 -8.16 -4.21
N CYS A 23 3.70 -7.01 -3.60
CA CYS A 23 5.03 -6.39 -3.66
C CYS A 23 6.10 -7.21 -2.92
N VAL A 24 5.75 -7.86 -1.80
CA VAL A 24 6.71 -8.65 -1.01
C VAL A 24 6.93 -10.03 -1.61
N PHE A 25 5.85 -10.77 -1.87
CA PHE A 25 5.94 -12.18 -2.26
C PHE A 25 6.21 -12.37 -3.75
N GLU A 26 5.57 -11.59 -4.62
CA GLU A 26 5.69 -11.76 -6.07
C GLU A 26 6.85 -10.94 -6.66
N PHE A 27 7.14 -9.79 -6.07
CA PHE A 27 8.14 -8.84 -6.60
C PHE A 27 9.39 -8.70 -5.74
N GLY A 28 9.32 -8.83 -4.42
CA GLY A 28 10.46 -8.61 -3.53
C GLY A 28 11.33 -9.85 -3.40
N LEU A 29 10.74 -10.91 -2.86
CA LEU A 29 11.40 -12.18 -2.57
C LEU A 29 12.11 -12.84 -3.76
N PRO A 30 11.46 -13.04 -4.93
CA PRO A 30 12.12 -13.71 -6.05
C PRO A 30 13.29 -12.91 -6.63
N LYS A 31 13.24 -11.57 -6.54
CA LYS A 31 14.33 -10.68 -6.98
C LYS A 31 15.52 -10.67 -6.02
N LEU A 32 15.29 -10.90 -4.72
CA LEU A 32 16.37 -11.10 -3.75
C LEU A 32 17.08 -12.45 -3.89
N LEU A 33 16.38 -13.46 -4.43
CA LEU A 33 16.90 -14.80 -4.65
C LEU A 33 17.54 -14.97 -6.04
N SER A 34 17.48 -13.94 -6.89
CA SER A 34 18.13 -13.92 -8.20
C SER A 34 19.65 -13.74 -8.04
N ASP A 35 20.44 -14.48 -8.81
CA ASP A 35 21.92 -14.35 -8.86
C ASP A 35 22.37 -13.08 -9.63
N GLN A 36 21.44 -12.33 -10.22
CA GLN A 36 21.74 -11.09 -10.92
C GLN A 36 21.80 -9.91 -9.95
N GLN A 37 22.94 -9.21 -9.91
CA GLN A 37 23.16 -8.04 -9.06
C GLN A 37 22.13 -6.92 -9.29
N ASP A 38 21.72 -6.71 -10.55
CA ASP A 38 20.71 -5.70 -10.89
C ASP A 38 19.36 -6.01 -10.23
N ASP A 39 18.94 -7.28 -10.26
CA ASP A 39 17.70 -7.74 -9.66
C ASP A 39 17.74 -7.64 -8.13
N LEU A 40 18.90 -7.91 -7.54
CA LEU A 40 19.10 -7.81 -6.10
C LEU A 40 18.99 -6.36 -5.61
N VAL A 41 19.60 -5.41 -6.32
CA VAL A 41 19.44 -3.97 -6.03
C VAL A 41 17.98 -3.55 -6.20
N PHE A 42 17.33 -4.01 -7.27
CA PHE A 42 15.92 -3.70 -7.53
C PHE A 42 14.99 -4.29 -6.44
N GLY A 43 15.28 -5.51 -5.98
CA GLY A 43 14.55 -6.19 -4.90
C GLY A 43 14.66 -5.45 -3.57
N ILE A 44 15.85 -4.94 -3.23
CA ILE A 44 16.07 -4.12 -2.03
C ILE A 44 15.25 -2.82 -2.12
N ILE A 45 15.27 -2.13 -3.25
CA ILE A 45 14.47 -0.91 -3.45
C ILE A 45 12.97 -1.21 -3.28
N ILE A 46 12.49 -2.30 -3.87
CA ILE A 46 11.08 -2.68 -3.78
C ILE A 46 10.69 -2.98 -2.33
N LEU A 47 11.49 -3.77 -1.60
CA LEU A 47 11.15 -4.19 -0.24
C LEU A 47 11.30 -3.07 0.80
N PHE A 48 12.33 -2.24 0.68
CA PHE A 48 12.67 -1.25 1.71
C PHE A 48 12.21 0.17 1.40
N ILE A 49 11.92 0.50 0.14
CA ILE A 49 11.49 1.84 -0.25
C ILE A 49 10.07 1.79 -0.81
N LEU A 50 9.86 1.02 -1.89
CA LEU A 50 8.60 1.06 -2.63
C LEU A 50 7.43 0.48 -1.81
N THR A 51 7.63 -0.69 -1.21
CA THR A 51 6.61 -1.39 -0.40
C THR A 51 6.19 -0.52 0.79
N PRO A 52 7.09 -0.06 1.68
CA PRO A 52 6.68 0.79 2.80
C PRO A 52 6.07 2.11 2.32
N LEU A 53 6.53 2.70 1.22
CA LEU A 53 5.92 3.92 0.66
C LEU A 53 4.47 3.68 0.21
N ILE A 54 4.22 2.58 -0.52
CA ILE A 54 2.88 2.22 -1.00
C ILE A 54 1.97 1.87 0.18
N VAL A 55 2.45 1.07 1.12
CA VAL A 55 1.66 0.61 2.28
C VAL A 55 1.35 1.75 3.24
N LEU A 56 2.33 2.62 3.52
CA LEU A 56 2.09 3.81 4.33
C LEU A 56 1.16 4.78 3.62
N GLY A 57 1.34 5.02 2.32
CA GLY A 57 0.46 5.92 1.55
C GLY A 57 -0.99 5.42 1.49
N LEU A 58 -1.19 4.18 1.05
CA LEU A 58 -2.53 3.56 0.95
C LEU A 58 -3.13 3.31 2.33
N GLY A 59 -2.32 2.90 3.31
CA GLY A 59 -2.73 2.62 4.67
C GLY A 59 -3.16 3.88 5.42
N THR A 60 -2.37 4.96 5.35
CA THR A 60 -2.76 6.25 5.94
C THR A 60 -4.02 6.80 5.27
N PHE A 61 -4.08 6.77 3.93
CA PHE A 61 -5.26 7.23 3.20
C PHE A 61 -6.52 6.42 3.57
N GLY A 62 -6.43 5.10 3.57
CA GLY A 62 -7.52 4.21 3.96
C GLY A 62 -7.93 4.41 5.41
N TYR A 63 -6.98 4.54 6.34
CA TYR A 63 -7.23 4.79 7.75
C TYR A 63 -7.95 6.12 8.00
N PHE A 64 -7.48 7.23 7.41
CA PHE A 64 -8.14 8.53 7.52
C PHE A 64 -9.52 8.56 6.85
N ALA A 65 -9.71 7.82 5.76
CA ALA A 65 -11.01 7.64 5.11
C ALA A 65 -12.00 6.82 5.97
N VAL A 66 -11.52 5.82 6.71
CA VAL A 66 -12.32 5.04 7.66
C VAL A 66 -12.69 5.85 8.90
N ILE A 67 -11.78 6.66 9.44
CA ILE A 67 -12.06 7.55 10.59
C ILE A 67 -13.08 8.64 10.25
N GLY A 68 -13.24 8.95 8.96
CA GLY A 68 -14.20 9.95 8.52
C GLY A 68 -13.67 11.38 8.64
N GLU A 69 -12.35 11.58 8.70
CA GLU A 69 -11.71 12.91 8.57
C GLU A 69 -12.04 13.57 7.22
N TYR A 70 -12.22 12.76 6.16
CA TYR A 70 -12.69 13.22 4.85
C TYR A 70 -14.18 13.55 4.79
N ASN A 71 -14.88 13.43 5.91
CA ASN A 71 -16.28 13.79 6.08
C ASN A 71 -16.41 15.28 6.45
N ASN A 72 -15.61 16.15 5.83
CA ASN A 72 -15.86 17.57 5.91
C ASN A 72 -17.17 17.88 5.15
N LYS A 73 -18.25 18.06 5.91
CA LYS A 73 -19.38 18.88 5.46
C LYS A 73 -18.80 20.25 5.15
N LYS A 74 -18.63 20.58 3.88
CA LYS A 74 -18.60 21.99 3.47
C LYS A 74 -19.87 22.61 4.05
N LYS A 75 -19.69 23.50 5.02
CA LYS A 75 -20.74 24.31 5.62
C LYS A 75 -21.26 25.30 4.58
#